data_AF-E0TG75-F1
#
_entry.id   AF-E0TG75-F1
#
_cell.length_a   1.000
_cell.length_b   1.000
_cell.length_c   1.000
_cell.angle_alpha   90.00
_cell.angle_beta   90.00
_cell.angle_gamma   90.00
#
_symmetry.space_group_name_H-M   'P 1'
#
loop_
_entity.id
_entity.type
_entity.pdbx_description
1 polymer ?
#
loop_
_entity_poly.entity_id
_entity_poly.type
_entity_poly.pdbx_seq_one_letter_code
_entity_poly.pdbx_strand_id
1 'polypeptide(L)'
;MGDFLGKGPFMANQHRLFRLSEMSSDDAEKLSWDSPASARIRSTLSPHIGSSADKAPLDEPLRVAIITLDDACMVLDGVRAQLRDIAEPVIAAAADPDPANRALFADEYDEHRERFHSFRLDDQDPAAAILGESSTAMSIDLPNGTAYRVGRFSLGQQAELTLPPPVTAFADHGEIAEILGAIDAAFSVLDGALVRYRQDSRFLSARFSLPTKDDDAPPPVA
;
A
#
# COMPACT_ATOMS: atom_id res chain seq x y z
N MET A 1 36.31 -37.30 -11.43
CA MET A 1 35.08 -38.14 -11.35
C MET A 1 34.36 -37.71 -10.09
N GLY A 2 33.26 -36.98 -10.23
CA GLY A 2 32.46 -36.47 -9.10
C GLY A 2 32.07 -35.00 -9.28
N ASP A 3 31.09 -34.76 -10.14
CA ASP A 3 30.45 -33.47 -10.41
C ASP A 3 29.78 -32.87 -9.16
N PHE A 4 29.97 -31.55 -8.94
CA PHE A 4 29.17 -30.75 -8.01
C PHE A 4 28.79 -29.42 -8.68
N LEU A 5 27.82 -29.49 -9.59
CA LEU A 5 27.12 -28.32 -10.13
C LEU A 5 25.87 -28.07 -9.28
N GLY A 6 26.04 -27.29 -8.21
CA GLY A 6 24.92 -26.73 -7.44
C GLY A 6 24.30 -25.56 -8.20
N LYS A 7 23.31 -25.83 -9.05
CA LYS A 7 22.40 -24.81 -9.59
C LYS A 7 21.44 -24.38 -8.47
N GLY A 8 21.79 -23.31 -7.75
CA GLY A 8 20.91 -22.62 -6.81
C GLY A 8 19.88 -21.70 -7.51
N PRO A 9 18.81 -21.28 -6.82
CA PRO A 9 17.67 -20.55 -7.38
C PRO A 9 17.96 -19.05 -7.61
N PHE A 10 19.15 -18.70 -8.08
CA PHE A 10 19.59 -17.31 -8.23
C PHE A 10 19.11 -16.66 -9.54
N MET A 11 18.80 -17.46 -10.57
CA MET A 11 18.39 -16.94 -11.88
C MET A 11 16.88 -16.77 -12.06
N ALA A 12 16.05 -17.23 -11.12
CA ALA A 12 14.60 -17.07 -11.21
C ALA A 12 14.12 -15.65 -10.86
N ASN A 13 14.89 -14.89 -10.05
CA ASN A 13 14.49 -13.54 -9.60
C ASN A 13 14.96 -12.41 -10.53
N GLN A 14 16.02 -12.60 -11.33
CA GLN A 14 16.49 -11.57 -12.27
C GLN A 14 15.48 -11.30 -13.41
N HIS A 15 14.71 -12.31 -13.82
CA HIS A 15 13.70 -12.13 -14.87
C HIS A 15 12.43 -11.40 -14.40
N ARG A 16 12.21 -11.25 -13.09
CA ARG A 16 11.03 -10.53 -12.56
C ARG A 16 11.28 -9.02 -12.46
N LEU A 17 12.52 -8.63 -12.18
CA LEU A 17 12.95 -7.22 -12.11
C LEU A 17 13.19 -6.61 -13.50
N PHE A 18 13.70 -7.38 -14.46
CA PHE A 18 13.86 -6.90 -15.85
C PHE A 18 12.55 -6.58 -16.57
N ARG A 19 11.40 -7.08 -16.10
CA ARG A 19 10.09 -6.82 -16.73
C ARG A 19 9.43 -5.51 -16.29
N LEU A 20 10.04 -4.76 -15.37
CA LEU A 20 9.57 -3.45 -14.92
C LEU A 20 10.22 -2.28 -15.69
N SER A 21 11.15 -2.56 -16.60
CA SER A 21 11.92 -1.55 -17.35
C SER A 21 11.24 -1.05 -18.65
N GLU A 22 10.01 -1.45 -18.96
CA GLU A 22 9.31 -1.07 -20.20
C GLU A 22 7.99 -0.30 -19.98
N MET A 23 7.93 0.55 -18.95
CA MET A 23 6.87 1.56 -18.86
C MET A 23 7.46 2.97 -18.92
N SER A 24 7.06 3.64 -20.00
CA SER A 24 7.44 4.96 -20.47
C SER A 24 7.63 6.00 -19.37
N SER A 25 8.77 6.68 -19.41
CA SER A 25 9.22 7.77 -18.55
C SER A 25 8.39 9.07 -18.69
N ASP A 26 7.36 9.09 -19.54
CA ASP A 26 6.61 10.31 -19.88
C ASP A 26 5.35 10.57 -19.03
N ASP A 27 4.95 9.66 -18.14
CA ASP A 27 3.76 9.84 -17.28
C ASP A 27 4.07 10.28 -15.83
N ALA A 28 5.35 10.40 -15.46
CA ALA A 28 5.77 10.74 -14.09
C ALA A 28 5.67 12.25 -13.74
N GLU A 29 5.58 13.14 -14.74
CA GLU A 29 5.56 14.60 -14.51
C GLU A 29 4.17 15.20 -14.22
N LYS A 30 3.09 14.40 -14.13
CA LYS A 30 1.73 14.92 -13.85
C LYS A 30 1.28 14.88 -12.40
N LEU A 31 2.11 14.42 -11.47
CA LEU A 31 1.82 14.41 -10.03
C LEU A 31 2.69 15.45 -9.29
N SER A 32 2.66 16.68 -9.78
CA SER A 32 3.11 17.85 -8.99
C SER A 32 2.12 18.05 -7.84
N TRP A 33 2.57 17.74 -6.61
CA TRP A 33 1.80 17.80 -5.38
C TRP A 33 1.60 19.23 -4.82
N ASP A 34 2.02 20.27 -5.55
CA ASP A 34 1.86 21.68 -5.15
C ASP A 34 0.58 22.34 -5.68
N SER A 35 -0.43 21.56 -6.08
CA SER A 35 -1.70 22.12 -6.59
C SER A 35 -2.78 22.22 -5.50
N PRO A 36 -3.33 23.43 -5.20
CA PRO A 36 -4.31 23.66 -4.13
C PRO A 36 -5.74 23.15 -4.44
N ALA A 37 -5.88 22.12 -5.29
CA ALA A 37 -7.16 21.60 -5.75
C ALA A 37 -7.94 20.81 -4.67
N SER A 38 -7.30 20.41 -3.58
CA SER A 38 -7.94 19.67 -2.47
C SER A 38 -8.74 20.55 -1.49
N ALA A 39 -8.81 21.87 -1.71
CA ALA A 39 -9.45 22.81 -0.78
C ALA A 39 -10.94 23.11 -1.03
N ARG A 40 -11.61 22.45 -2.00
CA ARG A 40 -13.02 22.77 -2.35
C ARG A 40 -13.97 21.58 -2.31
N ILE A 41 -14.01 20.86 -1.19
CA ILE A 41 -15.22 20.14 -0.72
C ILE A 41 -15.38 20.34 0.79
N ARG A 42 -15.29 21.59 1.26
CA ARG A 42 -15.57 21.96 2.66
C ARG A 42 -16.42 23.22 2.72
N SER A 43 -17.71 23.11 2.39
CA SER A 43 -18.72 24.06 2.89
C SER A 43 -20.13 23.59 2.56
N THR A 44 -20.63 22.58 3.29
CA THR A 44 -22.04 22.47 3.70
C THR A 44 -22.10 21.27 4.66
N LEU A 45 -21.88 21.49 5.95
CA LEU A 45 -22.37 20.66 7.06
C LEU A 45 -21.80 21.27 8.35
N SER A 46 -22.41 22.38 8.79
CA SER A 46 -22.33 22.78 10.20
C SER A 46 -23.27 21.88 11.01
N PRO A 47 -22.88 21.40 12.20
CA PRO A 47 -23.75 20.59 13.02
C PRO A 47 -24.75 21.49 13.74
N HIS A 48 -26.04 21.32 13.46
CA HIS A 48 -27.08 21.71 14.42
C HIS A 48 -27.15 20.64 15.50
N ILE A 49 -26.73 21.02 16.71
CA ILE A 49 -26.92 20.27 17.93
C ILE A 49 -28.42 20.19 18.18
N GLY A 50 -29.01 19.04 17.89
CA GLY A 50 -30.44 18.79 18.02
C GLY A 50 -30.77 17.30 17.91
N SER A 51 -30.71 16.61 19.04
CA SER A 51 -31.55 15.47 19.43
C SER A 51 -32.30 14.72 18.31
N SER A 52 -31.71 13.62 17.84
CA SER A 52 -32.40 12.36 17.54
C SER A 52 -31.31 11.30 17.37
N ALA A 53 -31.47 10.13 17.98
CA ALA A 53 -30.68 8.95 17.61
C ALA A 53 -31.18 8.47 16.23
N ASP A 54 -30.94 9.28 15.21
CA ASP A 54 -31.14 8.92 13.82
C ASP A 54 -30.08 7.87 13.51
N LYS A 55 -30.55 6.63 13.34
CA LYS A 55 -29.78 5.61 12.62
C LYS A 55 -29.38 6.26 11.31
N ALA A 56 -28.10 6.63 11.17
CA ALA A 56 -27.53 6.83 9.85
C ALA A 56 -27.98 5.64 9.00
N PRO A 57 -28.42 5.86 7.75
CA PRO A 57 -28.75 4.74 6.87
C PRO A 57 -27.60 3.74 6.92
N LEU A 58 -27.89 2.44 7.06
CA LEU A 58 -26.90 1.36 7.13
C LEU A 58 -25.87 1.41 5.98
N ASP A 59 -26.21 2.14 4.93
CA ASP A 59 -25.40 2.41 3.75
C ASP A 59 -24.19 3.33 4.02
N GLU A 60 -24.26 4.22 5.01
CA GLU A 60 -23.20 5.22 5.25
C GLU A 60 -21.92 4.60 5.83
N PRO A 61 -21.94 3.75 6.88
CA PRO A 61 -20.74 3.06 7.36
C PRO A 61 -20.09 2.16 6.29
N LEU A 62 -20.92 1.51 5.46
CA LEU A 62 -20.44 0.65 4.37
C LEU A 62 -19.76 1.48 3.27
N ARG A 63 -20.32 2.64 2.92
CA ARG A 63 -19.71 3.58 1.97
C ARG A 63 -18.37 4.10 2.49
N VAL A 64 -18.31 4.53 3.75
CA VAL A 64 -17.06 4.99 4.39
C VAL A 64 -15.99 3.91 4.36
N ALA A 65 -16.37 2.66 4.63
CA ALA A 65 -15.44 1.53 4.59
C ALA A 65 -14.86 1.28 3.18
N ILE A 66 -15.70 1.36 2.14
CA ILE A 66 -15.26 1.21 0.75
C ILE A 66 -14.28 2.33 0.37
N ILE A 67 -14.61 3.59 0.68
CA ILE A 67 -13.72 4.73 0.43
C ILE A 67 -12.37 4.52 1.15
N THR A 68 -12.42 4.12 2.42
CA THR A 68 -11.22 3.86 3.22
C THR A 68 -10.34 2.77 2.60
N LEU A 69 -10.94 1.70 2.07
CA LEU A 69 -10.21 0.62 1.42
C LEU A 69 -9.60 1.03 0.09
N ASP A 70 -10.31 1.83 -0.70
CA ASP A 70 -9.82 2.34 -1.98
C ASP A 70 -8.67 3.32 -1.77
N ASP A 71 -8.80 4.25 -0.81
CA ASP A 71 -7.72 5.16 -0.40
C ASP A 71 -6.52 4.38 0.13
N ALA A 72 -6.74 3.33 0.95
CA ALA A 72 -5.66 2.47 1.43
C ALA A 72 -4.95 1.74 0.28
N CYS A 73 -5.67 1.31 -0.76
CA CYS A 73 -5.05 0.73 -1.94
C CYS A 73 -4.18 1.77 -2.68
N MET A 74 -4.65 3.01 -2.81
CA MET A 74 -3.88 4.10 -3.42
C MET A 74 -2.59 4.39 -2.63
N VAL A 75 -2.67 4.47 -1.30
CA VAL A 75 -1.51 4.66 -0.43
C VAL A 75 -0.52 3.51 -0.60
N LEU A 76 -0.99 2.26 -0.56
CA LEU A 76 -0.12 1.09 -0.72
C LEU A 76 0.55 1.04 -2.10
N ASP A 77 -0.16 1.40 -3.18
CA ASP A 77 0.42 1.50 -4.52
C ASP A 77 1.49 2.63 -4.57
N GLY A 78 1.30 3.73 -3.84
CA GLY A 78 2.30 4.80 -3.69
C GLY A 78 3.55 4.37 -2.90
N VAL A 79 3.38 3.69 -1.77
CA VAL A 79 4.49 3.09 -0.99
C VAL A 79 5.25 2.08 -1.85
N ARG A 80 4.54 1.29 -2.65
CA ARG A 80 5.13 0.35 -3.60
C ARG A 80 5.93 1.05 -4.70
N ALA A 81 5.51 2.22 -5.16
CA ALA A 81 6.30 3.02 -6.10
C ALA A 81 7.60 3.51 -5.45
N GLN A 82 7.54 4.04 -4.23
CA GLN A 82 8.75 4.46 -3.49
C GLN A 82 9.73 3.31 -3.27
N LEU A 83 9.26 2.08 -2.98
CA LEU A 83 10.15 0.92 -2.90
C LEU A 83 10.86 0.60 -4.23
N ARG A 84 10.26 0.94 -5.39
CA ARG A 84 10.94 0.78 -6.69
C ARG A 84 12.05 1.80 -6.84
N ASP A 85 11.78 3.05 -6.49
CA ASP A 85 12.77 4.13 -6.52
C ASP A 85 13.97 3.78 -5.61
N ILE A 86 13.70 3.20 -4.43
CA ILE A 86 14.75 2.69 -3.52
C ILE A 86 15.54 1.53 -4.14
N ALA A 87 14.89 0.66 -4.92
CA ALA A 87 15.53 -0.51 -5.51
C ALA A 87 16.47 -0.15 -6.67
N GLU A 88 16.19 0.93 -7.38
CA GLU A 88 16.95 1.37 -8.55
C GLU A 88 18.47 1.50 -8.30
N PRO A 89 18.95 2.28 -7.31
CA PRO A 89 20.38 2.41 -7.05
C PRO A 89 21.02 1.08 -6.62
N VAL A 90 20.30 0.22 -5.91
CA VAL A 90 20.81 -1.10 -5.49
C VAL A 90 20.99 -2.03 -6.70
N ILE A 91 20.04 -2.00 -7.65
CA ILE A 91 20.14 -2.77 -8.90
C ILE A 91 21.28 -2.24 -9.76
N ALA A 92 21.45 -0.92 -9.85
CA ALA A 92 22.57 -0.31 -10.54
C ALA A 92 23.92 -0.72 -9.92
N ALA A 93 24.01 -0.68 -8.59
CA ALA A 93 25.20 -1.13 -7.86
C ALA A 93 25.52 -2.62 -8.12
N ALA A 94 24.51 -3.48 -8.22
CA ALA A 94 24.70 -4.91 -8.52
C ALA A 94 25.31 -5.17 -9.91
N ALA A 95 25.13 -4.24 -10.86
CA ALA A 95 25.65 -4.33 -12.21
C ALA A 95 27.01 -3.64 -12.40
N ASP A 96 27.43 -2.79 -11.47
CA ASP A 96 28.66 -2.01 -11.57
C ASP A 96 29.88 -2.77 -10.97
N PRO A 97 30.93 -3.06 -11.75
CA PRO A 97 32.11 -3.73 -11.25
C PRO A 97 32.99 -2.86 -10.34
N ASP A 98 32.92 -1.53 -10.43
CA ASP A 98 33.79 -0.61 -9.69
C ASP A 98 33.25 -0.30 -8.27
N PRO A 99 33.96 -0.68 -7.19
CA PRO A 99 33.54 -0.37 -5.83
C PRO A 99 33.40 1.12 -5.55
N ALA A 100 34.17 1.99 -6.22
CA ALA A 100 34.06 3.44 -6.01
C ALA A 100 32.73 4.00 -6.53
N ASN A 101 32.24 3.50 -7.67
CA ASN A 101 30.93 3.87 -8.20
C ASN A 101 29.80 3.28 -7.36
N ARG A 102 29.94 2.04 -6.88
CA ARG A 102 28.94 1.42 -6.00
C ARG A 102 28.71 2.20 -4.71
N ALA A 103 29.74 2.86 -4.17
CA ALA A 103 29.59 3.73 -3.01
C ALA A 103 28.64 4.92 -3.28
N LEU A 104 28.65 5.49 -4.50
CA LEU A 104 27.72 6.56 -4.87
C LEU A 104 26.26 6.08 -4.88
N PHE A 105 26.02 4.88 -5.41
CA PHE A 105 24.71 4.25 -5.35
C PHE A 105 24.29 3.89 -3.92
N ALA A 106 25.25 3.59 -3.04
CA ALA A 106 24.95 3.31 -1.64
C ALA A 106 24.44 4.58 -0.93
N ASP A 107 25.05 5.74 -1.19
CA ASP A 107 24.59 7.02 -0.67
C ASP A 107 23.18 7.39 -1.19
N GLU A 108 22.93 7.20 -2.50
CA GLU A 108 21.61 7.42 -3.10
C GLU A 108 20.55 6.49 -2.50
N TYR A 109 20.87 5.20 -2.36
CA TYR A 109 20.02 4.23 -1.66
C TYR A 109 19.72 4.67 -0.22
N ASP A 110 20.73 5.15 0.50
CA ASP A 110 20.60 5.61 1.88
C ASP A 110 19.61 6.78 1.98
N GLU A 111 19.73 7.76 1.09
CA GLU A 111 18.81 8.90 1.01
C GLU A 111 17.36 8.46 0.74
N HIS A 112 17.16 7.57 -0.25
CA HIS A 112 15.83 7.06 -0.55
C HIS A 112 15.26 6.23 0.61
N ARG A 113 16.09 5.43 1.28
CA ARG A 113 15.70 4.65 2.46
C ARG A 113 15.26 5.56 3.61
N GLU A 114 16.04 6.58 3.94
CA GLU A 114 15.70 7.52 5.01
C GLU A 114 14.39 8.25 4.71
N ARG A 115 14.20 8.70 3.46
CA ARG A 115 12.94 9.31 3.02
C ARG A 115 11.77 8.36 3.19
N PHE A 116 11.93 7.10 2.78
CA PHE A 116 10.91 6.06 2.95
C PHE A 116 10.59 5.79 4.43
N HIS A 117 11.61 5.70 5.29
CA HIS A 117 11.42 5.52 6.74
C HIS A 117 10.84 6.75 7.44
N SER A 118 10.96 7.93 6.84
CA SER A 118 10.31 9.15 7.32
C SER A 118 8.84 9.27 6.89
N PHE A 119 8.37 8.46 5.94
CA PHE A 119 7.00 8.51 5.44
C PHE A 119 5.99 8.29 6.56
N ARG A 120 5.08 9.24 6.76
CA ARG A 120 3.97 9.14 7.70
C ARG A 120 2.69 9.51 6.97
N LEU A 121 1.65 8.73 7.24
CA LEU A 121 0.31 9.01 6.76
C LEU A 121 -0.33 10.05 7.68
N ASP A 122 -1.00 11.05 7.11
CA ASP A 122 -1.75 12.05 7.89
C ASP A 122 -2.91 11.36 8.61
N ASP A 123 -3.13 11.65 9.89
CA ASP A 123 -4.25 11.11 10.68
C ASP A 123 -5.62 11.51 10.11
N GLN A 124 -5.68 12.53 9.25
CA GLN A 124 -6.89 12.93 8.54
C GLN A 124 -7.16 12.12 7.25
N ASP A 125 -6.20 11.33 6.78
CA ASP A 125 -6.37 10.44 5.63
C ASP A 125 -7.28 9.27 6.03
N PRO A 126 -8.36 8.97 5.30
CA PRO A 126 -9.23 7.82 5.59
C PRO A 126 -8.46 6.50 5.72
N ALA A 127 -7.42 6.30 4.92
CA ALA A 127 -6.59 5.11 4.97
C ALA A 127 -5.83 4.96 6.30
N ALA A 128 -5.60 6.05 7.04
CA ALA A 128 -4.88 6.02 8.33
C ALA A 128 -5.57 5.14 9.37
N ALA A 129 -6.88 4.97 9.28
CA ALA A 129 -7.64 4.07 10.16
C ALA A 129 -7.12 2.62 10.13
N ILE A 130 -6.65 2.15 8.97
CA ILE A 130 -6.20 0.76 8.75
C ILE A 130 -4.72 0.63 8.38
N LEU A 131 -4.07 1.71 7.94
CA LEU A 131 -2.65 1.76 7.57
C LEU A 131 -1.75 2.50 8.56
N GLY A 132 -2.31 3.39 9.36
CA GLY A 132 -1.55 4.25 10.28
C GLY A 132 -0.87 3.51 11.43
N GLU A 133 -0.09 4.24 12.21
CA GLU A 133 0.62 3.71 13.39
C GLU A 133 -0.36 3.24 14.47
N SER A 134 -1.46 3.98 14.65
CA SER A 134 -2.57 3.64 15.55
C SER A 134 -3.67 2.82 14.87
N SER A 135 -3.38 2.16 13.75
CA SER A 135 -4.38 1.44 12.97
C SER A 135 -5.04 0.30 13.76
N THR A 136 -6.34 0.16 13.54
CA THR A 136 -7.17 -0.89 14.14
C THR A 136 -7.94 -1.64 13.05
N ALA A 137 -8.36 -2.87 13.36
CA ALA A 137 -9.21 -3.62 12.44
C ALA A 137 -10.59 -2.95 12.40
N MET A 138 -11.09 -2.67 11.20
CA MET A 138 -12.40 -2.06 11.00
C MET A 138 -13.49 -3.13 11.04
N SER A 139 -14.59 -2.87 11.75
CA SER A 139 -15.77 -3.73 11.82
C SER A 139 -16.95 -3.02 11.18
N ILE A 140 -17.64 -3.70 10.26
CA ILE A 140 -18.68 -3.13 9.42
C ILE A 140 -19.92 -4.01 9.56
N ASP A 141 -21.03 -3.42 10.01
CA ASP A 141 -22.30 -4.13 10.09
C ASP A 141 -22.93 -4.23 8.70
N LEU A 142 -23.23 -5.45 8.26
CA LEU A 142 -23.89 -5.72 6.99
C LEU A 142 -25.43 -5.73 7.15
N PRO A 143 -26.20 -5.48 6.07
CA PRO A 143 -27.66 -5.45 6.13
C PRO A 143 -28.32 -6.75 6.64
N ASN A 144 -27.63 -7.89 6.53
CA ASN A 144 -28.09 -9.18 7.04
C ASN A 144 -27.86 -9.37 8.56
N GLY A 145 -27.41 -8.33 9.27
CA GLY A 145 -27.11 -8.37 10.70
C GLY A 145 -25.79 -9.06 11.06
N THR A 146 -24.95 -9.39 10.08
CA THR A 146 -23.60 -9.94 10.32
C THR A 146 -22.54 -8.85 10.29
N ALA A 147 -21.51 -8.95 11.14
CA ALA A 147 -20.37 -8.04 11.09
C ALA A 147 -19.27 -8.59 10.17
N TYR A 148 -18.79 -7.77 9.25
CA TYR A 148 -17.61 -8.02 8.43
C TYR A 148 -16.40 -7.30 8.99
N ARG A 149 -15.24 -7.95 9.01
CA ARG A 149 -14.02 -7.39 9.60
C ARG A 149 -12.91 -7.26 8.58
N VAL A 150 -12.48 -6.02 8.35
CA VAL A 150 -11.28 -5.70 7.57
C VAL A 150 -10.07 -5.74 8.51
N GLY A 151 -9.03 -6.46 8.10
CA GLY A 151 -7.79 -6.53 8.88
C GLY A 151 -7.01 -5.22 8.84
N ARG A 152 -6.22 -4.94 9.87
CA ARG A 152 -5.26 -3.82 9.85
C ARG A 152 -3.95 -4.23 9.16
N PHE A 153 -3.24 -3.24 8.63
CA PHE A 153 -1.90 -3.39 8.08
C PHE A 153 -1.09 -2.12 8.38
N SER A 154 -0.43 -2.05 9.54
CA SER A 154 0.30 -0.84 9.94
C SER A 154 1.63 -0.73 9.21
N LEU A 155 1.80 0.32 8.41
CA LEU A 155 3.03 0.55 7.62
C LEU A 155 4.28 0.70 8.51
N GLY A 156 4.17 1.38 9.65
CA GLY A 156 5.30 1.62 10.55
C GLY A 156 5.69 0.44 11.44
N GLN A 157 4.90 -0.64 11.47
CA GLN A 157 5.14 -1.80 12.35
C GLN A 157 5.55 -3.06 11.59
N GLN A 158 5.60 -3.03 10.24
CA GLN A 158 6.06 -4.17 9.47
C GLN A 158 7.60 -4.23 9.50
N ALA A 159 8.14 -5.31 10.06
CA ALA A 159 9.58 -5.52 10.09
C ALA A 159 10.16 -5.59 8.66
N GLU A 160 9.40 -6.16 7.73
CA GLU A 160 9.77 -6.30 6.32
C GLU A 160 9.82 -4.97 5.57
N LEU A 161 9.19 -3.90 6.08
CA LEU A 161 9.33 -2.54 5.53
C LEU A 161 10.53 -1.79 6.13
N THR A 162 11.22 -2.39 7.11
CA THR A 162 12.43 -1.83 7.70
C THR A 162 13.65 -2.30 6.90
N LEU A 163 13.94 -1.57 5.83
CA LEU A 163 15.12 -1.80 5.00
C LEU A 163 16.43 -1.53 5.78
N PRO A 164 17.47 -2.37 5.64
CA PRO A 164 18.73 -2.20 6.37
C PRO A 164 19.61 -1.09 5.75
N PRO A 165 20.45 -0.40 6.54
CA PRO A 165 21.39 0.56 5.99
C PRO A 165 22.59 -0.10 5.29
N PRO A 166 23.24 0.56 4.31
CA PRO A 166 24.52 0.12 3.77
C PRO A 166 25.61 0.33 4.83
N VAL A 167 26.13 -0.77 5.37
CA VAL A 167 27.21 -0.84 6.35
C VAL A 167 28.57 -0.61 5.68
N THR A 168 28.77 -1.11 4.46
CA THR A 168 30.06 -1.04 3.75
C THR A 168 30.03 -0.22 2.47
N ALA A 169 28.97 0.58 2.29
CA ALA A 169 28.76 1.38 1.07
C ALA A 169 28.83 0.55 -0.22
N PHE A 170 28.24 -0.66 -0.22
CA PHE A 170 28.25 -1.59 -1.34
C PHE A 170 29.66 -1.99 -1.80
N ALA A 171 30.62 -2.03 -0.88
CA ALA A 171 31.97 -2.52 -1.19
C ALA A 171 31.93 -3.97 -1.70
N ASP A 172 31.08 -4.81 -1.10
CA ASP A 172 30.86 -6.19 -1.52
C ASP A 172 29.45 -6.45 -2.08
N HIS A 173 29.34 -7.47 -2.92
CA HIS A 173 28.05 -7.85 -3.55
C HIS A 173 27.14 -8.64 -2.59
N GLY A 174 27.65 -9.09 -1.45
CA GLY A 174 26.86 -9.77 -0.41
C GLY A 174 25.88 -8.79 0.22
N GLU A 175 26.36 -7.63 0.64
CA GLU A 175 25.54 -6.53 1.16
C GLU A 175 24.44 -6.12 0.16
N ILE A 176 24.80 -5.95 -1.12
CA ILE A 176 23.84 -5.63 -2.19
C ILE A 176 22.75 -6.71 -2.27
N ALA A 177 23.13 -7.99 -2.25
CA ALA A 177 22.19 -9.09 -2.31
C ALA A 177 21.27 -9.15 -1.07
N GLU A 178 21.79 -8.85 0.12
CA GLU A 178 21.00 -8.77 1.35
C GLU A 178 19.95 -7.65 1.27
N ILE A 179 20.34 -6.47 0.82
CA ILE A 179 19.42 -5.33 0.64
C ILE A 179 18.37 -5.63 -0.44
N LEU A 180 18.76 -6.20 -1.58
CA LEU A 180 17.78 -6.63 -2.60
C LEU A 180 16.79 -7.67 -2.04
N GLY A 181 17.27 -8.58 -1.19
CA GLY A 181 16.42 -9.55 -0.50
C GLY A 181 15.40 -8.90 0.44
N ALA A 182 15.83 -7.87 1.20
CA ALA A 182 14.94 -7.10 2.06
C ALA A 182 13.88 -6.33 1.25
N ILE A 183 14.28 -5.73 0.12
CA ILE A 183 13.36 -5.03 -0.79
C ILE A 183 12.33 -6.00 -1.39
N ASP A 184 12.73 -7.21 -1.80
CA ASP A 184 11.80 -8.23 -2.34
C ASP A 184 10.79 -8.68 -1.25
N ALA A 185 11.26 -8.86 -0.01
CA ALA A 185 10.38 -9.15 1.12
C ALA A 185 9.37 -8.01 1.37
N ALA A 186 9.81 -6.76 1.32
CA ALA A 186 8.95 -5.58 1.43
C ALA A 186 7.87 -5.57 0.35
N PHE A 187 8.23 -5.81 -0.92
CA PHE A 187 7.27 -5.92 -2.03
C PHE A 187 6.24 -7.03 -1.80
N SER A 188 6.70 -8.21 -1.38
CA SER A 188 5.82 -9.35 -1.13
C SER A 188 4.76 -9.03 -0.07
N VAL A 189 5.13 -8.32 1.00
CA VAL A 189 4.21 -7.94 2.07
C VAL A 189 3.20 -6.88 1.59
N LEU A 190 3.65 -5.85 0.86
CA LEU A 190 2.74 -4.84 0.28
C LEU A 190 1.77 -5.44 -0.74
N ASP A 191 2.25 -6.31 -1.64
CA ASP A 191 1.42 -6.97 -2.63
C ASP A 191 0.35 -7.85 -1.96
N GLY A 192 0.71 -8.53 -0.86
CA GLY A 192 -0.24 -9.29 -0.03
C GLY A 192 -1.34 -8.41 0.57
N ALA A 193 -0.97 -7.25 1.13
CA ALA A 193 -1.93 -6.29 1.68
C ALA A 193 -2.85 -5.70 0.60
N LEU A 194 -2.30 -5.33 -0.55
CA LEU A 194 -3.05 -4.83 -1.72
C LEU A 194 -4.07 -5.85 -2.22
N VAL A 195 -3.66 -7.10 -2.38
CA VAL A 195 -4.58 -8.18 -2.82
C VAL A 195 -5.74 -8.33 -1.84
N ARG A 196 -5.44 -8.32 -0.53
CA ARG A 196 -6.46 -8.42 0.52
C ARG A 196 -7.45 -7.25 0.46
N TYR A 197 -6.97 -6.00 0.48
CA TYR A 197 -7.87 -4.85 0.48
C TYR A 197 -8.68 -4.71 -0.80
N ARG A 198 -8.12 -5.07 -1.96
CA ARG A 198 -8.89 -5.15 -3.21
C ARG A 198 -9.98 -6.23 -3.16
N GLN A 199 -9.74 -7.36 -2.49
CA GLN A 199 -10.76 -8.39 -2.28
C GLN A 199 -11.85 -7.90 -1.31
N ASP A 200 -11.46 -7.29 -0.20
CA ASP A 200 -12.39 -6.74 0.79
C ASP A 200 -13.27 -5.65 0.16
N SER A 201 -12.70 -4.71 -0.62
CA SER A 201 -13.43 -3.64 -1.32
C SER A 201 -14.45 -4.22 -2.33
N ARG A 202 -14.05 -5.23 -3.12
CA ARG A 202 -14.96 -5.93 -4.05
C ARG A 202 -16.10 -6.64 -3.31
N PHE A 203 -15.80 -7.31 -2.21
CA PHE A 203 -16.81 -8.00 -1.42
C PHE A 203 -17.84 -7.02 -0.86
N LEU A 204 -17.39 -5.92 -0.25
CA LEU A 204 -18.26 -4.91 0.34
C LEU A 204 -19.09 -4.17 -0.72
N SER A 205 -18.49 -3.82 -1.86
CA SER A 205 -19.18 -3.19 -2.99
C SER A 205 -20.29 -4.07 -3.57
N ALA A 206 -20.05 -5.39 -3.66
CA ALA A 206 -21.07 -6.34 -4.10
C ALA A 206 -22.24 -6.45 -3.11
N ARG A 207 -21.97 -6.27 -1.80
CA ARG A 207 -23.02 -6.26 -0.76
C ARG A 207 -23.79 -4.94 -0.70
N PHE A 208 -23.14 -3.83 -1.01
CA PHE A 208 -23.76 -2.50 -1.12
C PHE A 208 -24.78 -2.44 -2.28
N SER A 209 -24.55 -3.20 -3.34
CA SER A 209 -25.38 -3.16 -4.57
C SER A 209 -26.58 -4.13 -4.55
N LEU A 210 -26.77 -4.92 -3.48
CA LEU A 210 -27.89 -5.86 -3.39
C LEU A 210 -29.14 -5.14 -2.87
N PRO A 211 -30.31 -5.26 -3.54
CA PRO A 211 -31.56 -4.73 -3.00
C PRO A 211 -31.85 -5.40 -1.66
N THR A 212 -32.10 -4.59 -0.63
CA THR A 212 -32.63 -5.08 0.64
C THR A 212 -33.98 -5.72 0.36
N LYS A 213 -34.12 -6.99 0.74
CA LYS A 213 -35.23 -7.89 0.39
C LYS A 213 -36.61 -7.46 0.95
N ASP A 214 -36.73 -6.25 1.49
CA ASP A 214 -37.93 -5.74 2.17
C ASP A 214 -38.82 -4.85 1.29
N ASP A 215 -38.44 -4.56 0.03
CA ASP A 215 -39.24 -3.74 -0.89
C ASP A 215 -40.31 -4.51 -1.70
N ASP A 216 -40.52 -5.80 -1.42
CA ASP A 216 -41.48 -6.65 -2.15
C ASP A 216 -42.64 -7.14 -1.26
N ALA A 217 -43.10 -6.29 -0.33
CA ALA A 217 -44.35 -6.52 0.37
C ALA A 217 -45.52 -6.03 -0.51
N PRO A 218 -46.43 -6.91 -0.98
CA PRO A 218 -47.59 -6.46 -1.75
C PRO A 218 -48.48 -5.55 -0.88
N PRO A 219 -49.09 -4.50 -1.46
CA PRO A 219 -49.96 -3.60 -0.71
C PRO A 219 -51.10 -4.40 -0.06
N PRO A 220 -51.56 -4.01 1.15
CA PRO A 220 -52.68 -4.68 1.79
C PRO A 220 -53.90 -4.58 0.86
N VAL A 221 -54.43 -5.74 0.49
CA VAL A 221 -55.69 -5.85 -0.27
C VAL A 221 -56.80 -5.30 0.63
N ALA A 222 -57.39 -4.18 0.21
CA ALA A 222 -58.56 -3.57 0.84
C ALA A 222 -59.85 -4.30 0.48
#